data_AF-A0A0S8KH28-F1
#
_entry.id   AF-A0A0S8KH28-F1
#
_cell.length_a   1.000
_cell.length_b   1.000
_cell.length_c   1.000
_cell.angle_alpha   90.00
_cell.angle_beta   90.00
_cell.angle_gamma   90.00
#
_symmetry.space_group_name_H-M   'P 1'
#
loop_
_entity.id
_entity.type
_entity.pdbx_description
1 polymer ?
#
loop_
_entity_poly.entity_id
_entity_poly.type
_entity_poly.pdbx_seq_one_letter_code
_entity_poly.pdbx_strand_id
1 'polypeptide(L)'
;ISLLLGIIFAGGLAFVRDKMDKRLRSMEEISAALELPALGVVPSMSRREGLAIRGKKVYLDSRSVWAETYRSMRTAVLFSDSKAKSRTILVTSPEAGDGKTTVVSNLAIAMAQAGQKTLVLEADFRKPMQSKSIVKALQSS
;
A
#
# COMPACT_ATOMS: atom_id res chain seq x y z
N ILE A 1 -38.51 -14.11 27.42
CA ILE A 1 -38.42 -12.63 27.29
C ILE A 1 -36.97 -12.15 27.42
N SER A 2 -36.24 -12.53 28.46
CA SER A 2 -34.83 -12.11 28.66
C SER A 2 -33.88 -12.52 27.54
N LEU A 3 -34.06 -13.71 26.93
CA LEU A 3 -33.26 -14.16 25.78
C LEU A 3 -33.47 -13.26 24.55
N LEU A 4 -34.73 -12.92 24.24
CA LEU A 4 -35.09 -12.03 23.14
C LEU A 4 -34.56 -10.62 23.37
N LEU A 5 -34.71 -10.09 24.58
CA LEU A 5 -34.15 -8.78 24.96
C LEU A 5 -32.62 -8.77 24.86
N GLY A 6 -31.95 -9.84 25.28
CA GLY A 6 -30.51 -9.98 25.18
C GLY A 6 -30.00 -9.94 23.73
N ILE A 7 -30.68 -10.65 22.81
CA ILE A 7 -30.33 -10.65 21.38
C ILE A 7 -30.51 -9.26 20.76
N ILE A 8 -31.63 -8.60 21.05
CA ILE A 8 -31.91 -7.25 20.55
C ILE A 8 -30.87 -6.25 21.09
N PHE A 9 -30.54 -6.33 22.37
CA PHE A 9 -29.57 -5.44 23.01
C PHE A 9 -28.14 -5.67 22.49
N ALA A 10 -27.73 -6.92 22.33
CA ALA A 10 -26.44 -7.27 21.74
C ALA A 10 -26.34 -6.82 20.27
N GLY A 11 -27.40 -7.00 19.49
CA GLY A 11 -27.48 -6.50 18.11
C GLY A 11 -27.41 -4.97 18.04
N GLY A 12 -28.12 -4.27 18.93
CA GLY A 12 -28.06 -2.82 19.05
C GLY A 12 -26.66 -2.31 19.41
N LEU A 13 -26.00 -2.92 20.40
CA LEU A 13 -24.62 -2.59 20.77
C LEU A 13 -23.62 -2.88 19.65
N ALA A 14 -23.79 -3.99 18.92
CA ALA A 14 -22.95 -4.31 17.76
C ALA A 14 -23.10 -3.24 16.66
N PHE A 15 -24.33 -2.81 16.37
CA PHE A 15 -24.62 -1.78 15.38
C PHE A 15 -24.07 -0.40 15.78
N VAL A 16 -24.22 0.00 17.05
CA VAL A 16 -23.64 1.25 17.57
C VAL A 16 -22.12 1.20 17.50
N ARG A 17 -21.52 0.07 17.88
CA ARG A 17 -20.07 -0.13 17.79
C ARG A 17 -19.57 -0.08 16.34
N ASP A 18 -20.32 -0.66 15.41
CA ASP A 18 -20.00 -0.64 13.98
C ASP A 18 -20.10 0.78 13.40
N LYS A 19 -21.12 1.56 13.79
CA LYS A 19 -21.26 2.99 13.43
C LYS A 19 -20.16 3.88 14.01
N MET A 20 -19.59 3.51 15.16
CA MET A 20 -18.45 4.21 15.77
C MET A 20 -17.09 3.77 15.20
N ASP A 21 -17.06 2.69 14.42
CA ASP A 21 -15.84 2.23 13.75
C ASP A 21 -15.56 3.11 12.53
N LYS A 22 -14.58 4.01 12.67
CA LYS A 22 -14.18 4.96 11.61
C LYS A 22 -13.21 4.35 10.58
N ARG A 23 -13.04 3.02 10.56
CA ARG A 23 -12.19 2.34 9.59
C ARG A 23 -12.81 2.46 8.21
N LEU A 24 -12.07 3.01 7.26
CA LEU A 24 -12.44 3.02 5.84
C LEU A 24 -12.34 1.58 5.32
N ARG A 25 -13.47 0.97 4.93
CA ARG A 25 -13.53 -0.47 4.59
C ARG A 25 -13.53 -0.72 3.09
N SER A 26 -13.84 0.29 2.29
CA SER A 26 -13.88 0.20 0.82
C SER A 26 -13.00 1.27 0.15
N MET A 27 -12.50 0.96 -1.05
CA MET A 27 -11.70 1.91 -1.84
C MET A 27 -12.54 3.10 -2.29
N GLU A 28 -13.82 2.86 -2.53
CA GLU A 28 -14.81 3.84 -2.94
C GLU A 28 -15.05 4.87 -1.81
N GLU A 29 -15.16 4.41 -0.56
CA GLU A 29 -15.21 5.30 0.61
C GLU A 29 -13.95 6.17 0.74
N ILE A 30 -12.77 5.60 0.55
CA ILE A 30 -11.49 6.33 0.64
C ILE A 30 -11.40 7.39 -0.45
N SER A 31 -11.71 7.01 -1.69
CA SER A 31 -11.64 7.91 -2.84
C SER A 31 -12.65 9.05 -2.72
N ALA A 32 -13.88 8.75 -2.29
CA ALA A 32 -14.93 9.75 -2.09
C ALA A 32 -14.61 10.70 -0.92
N ALA A 33 -14.10 10.17 0.20
CA ALA A 33 -13.80 10.99 1.38
C ALA A 33 -12.57 11.88 1.19
N LEU A 34 -11.58 11.43 0.41
CA LEU A 34 -10.35 12.19 0.17
C LEU A 34 -10.39 13.01 -1.13
N GLU A 35 -11.40 12.82 -1.97
CA GLU A 35 -11.49 13.41 -3.32
C GLU A 35 -10.24 13.14 -4.18
N LEU A 36 -9.61 11.97 -3.97
CA LEU A 36 -8.40 11.56 -4.66
C LEU A 36 -8.62 10.24 -5.40
N PRO A 37 -7.99 10.05 -6.57
CA PRO A 37 -8.06 8.79 -7.28
C PRO A 37 -7.35 7.68 -6.50
N ALA A 38 -7.99 6.53 -6.35
CA ALA A 38 -7.34 5.34 -5.83
C ALA A 38 -6.34 4.80 -6.87
N LEU A 39 -5.06 4.71 -6.48
CA LEU A 39 -4.01 4.20 -7.37
C LEU A 39 -3.93 2.66 -7.42
N GLY A 40 -4.53 1.97 -6.44
CA GLY A 40 -4.62 0.50 -6.42
C GLY A 40 -4.74 -0.08 -5.01
N VAL A 41 -5.12 -1.36 -4.92
CA VAL A 41 -5.27 -2.13 -3.68
C VAL A 41 -4.19 -3.20 -3.57
N VAL A 42 -3.29 -3.09 -2.59
CA VAL A 42 -2.27 -4.11 -2.35
C VAL A 42 -2.83 -5.23 -1.46
N PRO A 43 -2.89 -6.49 -1.91
CA PRO A 43 -3.34 -7.59 -1.08
C PRO A 43 -2.44 -7.79 0.15
N SER A 44 -3.03 -8.20 1.27
CA SER A 44 -2.28 -8.42 2.51
C SER A 44 -1.17 -9.46 2.33
N MET A 45 0.04 -9.14 2.76
CA MET A 45 1.15 -10.09 2.84
C MET A 45 1.26 -10.68 4.24
N SER A 46 1.76 -11.90 4.38
CA SER A 46 1.89 -12.57 5.69
C SER A 46 2.81 -11.79 6.62
N ARG A 47 2.37 -11.50 7.86
CA ARG A 47 3.21 -10.85 8.89
C ARG A 47 4.42 -11.68 9.32
N ARG A 48 4.41 -12.97 9.01
CA ARG A 48 5.55 -13.88 9.24
C ARG A 48 6.69 -13.64 8.26
N GLU A 49 6.41 -13.10 7.07
CA GLU A 49 7.45 -12.72 6.11
C GLU A 49 8.17 -11.46 6.59
N GLY A 50 9.51 -11.51 6.64
CA GLY A 50 10.32 -10.34 6.98
C GLY A 50 10.24 -9.23 5.92
N LEU A 51 10.60 -8.00 6.31
CA LEU A 51 10.59 -6.83 5.41
C LEU A 51 11.43 -7.05 4.14
N ALA A 52 12.51 -7.82 4.23
CA ALA A 52 13.33 -8.18 3.06
C ALA A 52 12.53 -8.97 2.01
N ILE A 53 11.64 -9.88 2.42
CA ILE A 53 10.82 -10.64 1.46
C ILE A 53 9.69 -9.76 0.93
N ARG A 54 8.96 -9.11 1.83
CA ARG A 54 7.82 -8.26 1.48
C ARG A 54 8.21 -7.12 0.55
N GLY A 55 9.32 -6.44 0.83
CA GLY A 55 9.82 -5.32 0.03
C GLY A 55 10.33 -5.69 -1.36
N LYS A 56 10.49 -6.99 -1.66
CA LYS A 56 10.98 -7.50 -2.94
C LYS A 56 10.00 -8.47 -3.61
N LYS A 57 8.73 -8.48 -3.20
CA LYS A 57 7.75 -9.44 -3.69
C LYS A 57 7.61 -9.42 -5.22
N VAL A 58 7.62 -8.23 -5.84
CA VAL A 58 7.58 -8.07 -7.31
C VAL A 58 8.80 -8.71 -8.00
N TYR A 59 9.97 -8.65 -7.37
CA TYR A 59 11.19 -9.25 -7.90
C TYR A 59 11.22 -10.76 -7.69
N LEU A 60 10.85 -11.22 -6.49
CA LEU A 60 10.89 -12.63 -6.10
C LEU A 60 9.81 -13.47 -6.79
N ASP A 61 8.66 -12.87 -7.07
CA ASP A 61 7.53 -13.55 -7.71
C ASP A 61 6.82 -12.59 -8.68
N SER A 62 7.39 -12.47 -9.88
CA SER A 62 6.94 -11.54 -10.91
C SER A 62 5.59 -11.89 -11.55
N ARG A 63 5.07 -13.10 -11.34
CA ARG A 63 3.75 -13.52 -11.86
C ARG A 63 2.66 -13.49 -10.78
N SER A 64 3.00 -13.07 -9.56
CA SER A 64 2.04 -12.99 -8.46
C SER A 64 1.00 -11.87 -8.64
N VAL A 65 -0.10 -12.00 -7.89
CA VAL A 65 -1.12 -10.94 -7.77
C VAL A 65 -0.50 -9.64 -7.27
N TRP A 66 0.45 -9.69 -6.33
CA TRP A 66 1.16 -8.49 -5.87
C TRP A 66 1.94 -7.84 -7.01
N ALA A 67 2.65 -8.62 -7.82
CA ALA A 67 3.38 -8.08 -8.96
C ALA A 67 2.46 -7.35 -9.94
N GLU A 68 1.30 -7.92 -10.23
CA GLU A 68 0.32 -7.27 -11.10
C GLU A 68 -0.26 -6.00 -10.49
N THR A 69 -0.60 -6.01 -9.19
CA THR A 69 -1.03 -4.80 -8.48
C THR A 69 0.00 -3.67 -8.62
N TYR A 70 1.29 -3.95 -8.40
CA TYR A 70 2.33 -2.92 -8.50
C TYR A 70 2.54 -2.44 -9.94
N ARG A 71 2.31 -3.28 -10.96
CA ARG A 71 2.28 -2.84 -12.36
C ARG A 71 1.10 -1.93 -12.66
N SER A 72 -0.09 -2.24 -12.15
CA SER A 72 -1.26 -1.38 -12.29
C SER A 72 -1.04 -0.04 -11.59
N MET A 73 -0.51 -0.05 -10.37
CA MET A 73 -0.16 1.17 -9.62
C MET A 73 0.87 2.02 -10.35
N ARG A 74 1.91 1.40 -10.92
CA ARG A 74 2.91 2.08 -11.76
C ARG A 74 2.23 2.79 -12.93
N THR A 75 1.36 2.09 -13.66
CA THR A 75 0.61 2.65 -14.77
C THR A 75 -0.23 3.85 -14.30
N ALA A 76 -1.01 3.69 -13.21
CA ALA A 76 -1.82 4.77 -12.66
C ALA A 76 -0.98 6.02 -12.30
N VAL A 77 0.18 5.83 -11.66
CA VAL A 77 1.11 6.92 -11.33
C VAL A 77 1.68 7.61 -12.58
N LEU A 78 1.99 6.87 -13.63
CA LEU A 78 2.52 7.45 -14.88
C LEU A 78 1.45 8.22 -15.65
N PHE A 79 0.18 7.84 -15.52
CA PHE A 79 -0.94 8.51 -16.18
C PHE A 79 -1.62 9.57 -15.33
N SER A 80 -1.37 9.63 -14.02
CA SER A 80 -1.96 10.65 -13.13
C SER A 80 -1.46 12.07 -13.42
N ASP A 81 -0.35 12.22 -14.14
CA ASP A 81 0.19 13.52 -14.52
C ASP A 81 0.38 13.63 -16.04
N SER A 82 -0.71 13.94 -16.72
CA SER A 82 -0.73 14.11 -18.19
C SER A 82 -0.05 15.40 -18.67
N LYS A 83 0.32 16.32 -17.75
CA LYS A 83 0.86 17.66 -18.09
C LYS A 83 2.26 17.92 -17.54
N ALA A 84 2.62 17.36 -16.39
CA ALA A 84 3.98 17.38 -15.88
C ALA A 84 4.60 15.98 -15.96
N LYS A 85 5.82 15.89 -16.52
CA LYS A 85 6.64 14.68 -16.42
C LYS A 85 7.15 14.58 -14.99
N SER A 86 6.28 14.35 -14.00
CA SER A 86 6.68 14.31 -12.60
C SER A 86 7.73 13.23 -12.41
N ARG A 87 8.95 13.64 -12.09
CA ARG A 87 10.11 12.75 -11.92
C ARG A 87 10.28 12.27 -10.47
N THR A 88 9.43 12.77 -9.57
CA THR A 88 9.59 12.58 -8.12
C THR A 88 8.25 12.24 -7.48
N ILE A 89 8.22 11.13 -6.75
CA ILE A 89 7.03 10.65 -6.04
C ILE A 89 7.35 10.58 -4.54
N LEU A 90 6.55 11.27 -3.72
CA LEU A 90 6.60 11.12 -2.26
C LEU A 90 5.54 10.11 -1.82
N VAL A 91 5.96 9.09 -1.07
CA VAL A 91 5.04 8.11 -0.46
C VAL A 91 4.96 8.36 1.04
N THR A 92 3.76 8.60 1.55
CA THR A 92 3.48 8.83 2.96
C THR A 92 2.22 8.08 3.41
N SER A 93 1.97 8.04 4.72
CA SER A 93 0.80 7.41 5.33
C SER A 93 0.62 7.91 6.76
N PRO A 94 -0.60 7.80 7.32
CA PRO A 94 -0.94 8.37 8.63
C PRO A 94 -0.15 7.77 9.80
N GLU A 95 0.16 6.46 9.76
CA GLU A 95 0.78 5.76 10.88
C GLU A 95 2.08 5.03 10.52
N ALA A 96 2.86 4.72 11.55
CA ALA A 96 4.02 3.85 11.42
C ALA A 96 3.55 2.39 11.26
N GLY A 97 4.05 1.70 10.23
CA GLY A 97 3.70 0.30 9.97
C GLY A 97 2.64 0.06 8.90
N ASP A 98 2.06 1.11 8.31
CA ASP A 98 1.07 0.99 7.20
C ASP A 98 1.64 0.39 5.91
N GLY A 99 2.93 0.11 5.86
CA GLY A 99 3.58 -0.54 4.71
C GLY A 99 4.16 0.40 3.67
N LYS A 100 4.29 1.71 3.94
CA LYS A 100 4.96 2.70 3.08
C LYS A 100 6.26 2.16 2.45
N THR A 101 7.17 1.63 3.26
CA THR A 101 8.45 1.06 2.81
C THR A 101 8.24 -0.10 1.83
N THR A 102 7.30 -1.00 2.11
CA THR A 102 6.96 -2.13 1.23
C THR A 102 6.39 -1.65 -0.10
N VAL A 103 5.52 -0.63 -0.08
CA VAL A 103 4.95 -0.02 -1.28
C VAL A 103 6.04 0.63 -2.12
N VAL A 104 6.89 1.46 -1.50
CA VAL A 104 8.01 2.14 -2.18
C VAL A 104 8.94 1.15 -2.85
N SER A 105 9.41 0.11 -2.13
CA SER A 105 10.37 -0.85 -2.67
C SER A 105 9.81 -1.63 -3.86
N ASN A 106 8.58 -2.14 -3.76
CA ASN A 106 7.97 -2.93 -4.84
C ASN A 106 7.55 -2.06 -6.03
N LEU A 107 7.04 -0.85 -5.79
CA LEU A 107 6.73 0.09 -6.86
C LEU A 107 8.00 0.48 -7.63
N ALA A 108 9.11 0.73 -6.91
CA ALA A 108 10.39 1.02 -7.54
C ALA A 108 10.91 -0.13 -8.39
N ILE A 109 10.77 -1.38 -7.92
CA ILE A 109 11.09 -2.58 -8.71
C ILE A 109 10.21 -2.63 -9.98
N ALA A 110 8.91 -2.37 -9.87
CA ALA A 110 8.00 -2.38 -11.01
C ALA A 110 8.32 -1.27 -12.04
N MET A 111 8.73 -0.08 -11.57
CA MET A 111 9.21 1.02 -12.41
C MET A 111 10.49 0.63 -13.15
N ALA A 112 11.46 0.06 -12.44
CA ALA A 112 12.74 -0.37 -13.02
C ALA A 112 12.60 -1.52 -14.02
N GLN A 113 11.73 -2.51 -13.75
CA GLN A 113 11.42 -3.59 -14.68
C GLN A 113 10.78 -3.09 -15.98
N ALA A 114 10.18 -1.88 -15.98
CA ALA A 114 9.69 -1.21 -17.19
C ALA A 114 10.77 -0.35 -17.88
N GLY A 115 12.04 -0.46 -17.47
CA GLY A 115 13.15 0.28 -18.06
C GLY A 115 13.32 1.71 -17.54
N GLN A 116 12.62 2.10 -16.46
CA GLN A 116 12.77 3.43 -15.89
C GLN A 116 13.96 3.50 -14.93
N LYS A 117 14.83 4.49 -15.13
CA LYS A 117 15.90 4.82 -14.18
C LYS A 117 15.27 5.29 -12.86
N THR A 118 15.28 4.42 -11.86
CA THR A 118 14.55 4.60 -10.61
C THR A 118 15.51 4.73 -9.44
N LEU A 119 15.32 5.75 -8.61
CA LEU A 119 16.07 5.97 -7.37
C LEU A 119 15.09 6.00 -6.20
N VAL A 120 15.39 5.25 -5.14
CA VAL A 120 14.64 5.28 -3.89
C VAL A 120 15.44 6.07 -2.86
N LEU A 121 14.82 7.07 -2.26
CA LEU A 121 15.39 7.88 -1.18
C LEU A 121 14.60 7.64 0.10
N GLU A 122 15.28 7.34 1.20
CA GLU A 122 14.66 7.33 2.53
C GLU A 122 14.71 8.75 3.11
N ALA A 123 13.53 9.33 3.33
CA ALA A 123 13.40 10.64 3.97
C ALA A 123 12.89 10.54 5.42
N ASP A 124 12.72 9.33 5.96
CA ASP A 124 12.40 9.11 7.38
C ASP A 124 13.69 8.91 8.20
N PHE A 125 14.19 9.99 8.77
CA PHE A 125 15.35 9.97 9.67
C PHE A 125 15.03 9.55 11.10
N ARG A 126 13.74 9.42 11.47
CA ARG A 126 13.34 9.06 12.84
C ARG A 126 13.39 7.56 13.05
N LYS A 127 12.96 6.77 12.06
CA LYS A 127 12.98 5.30 12.09
C LYS A 127 13.33 4.73 10.71
N PRO A 128 14.60 4.84 10.26
CA PRO A 128 14.99 4.41 8.93
C PRO A 128 14.80 2.89 8.75
N MET A 129 14.03 2.48 7.74
CA MET A 129 13.73 1.05 7.48
C MET A 129 14.22 0.55 6.11
N GLN A 130 14.53 1.45 5.18
CA GLN A 130 14.90 1.07 3.79
C GLN A 130 16.17 0.22 3.68
N SER A 131 17.12 0.38 4.59
CA SER A 131 18.36 -0.42 4.61
C SER A 131 18.09 -1.94 4.69
N LYS A 132 16.92 -2.36 5.20
CA LYS A 132 16.52 -3.77 5.31
C LYS A 132 15.66 -4.27 4.14
N SER A 133 15.08 -3.37 3.33
CA SER A 133 14.26 -3.71 2.15
C SER A 133 15.03 -3.62 0.83
N ILE A 134 16.12 -2.83 0.77
CA ILE A 134 16.87 -2.61 -0.47
C ILE A 134 17.79 -3.80 -0.79
N VAL A 135 17.47 -4.46 -1.90
CA VAL A 135 18.44 -5.19 -2.73
C VAL A 135 18.75 -4.30 -3.92
N LYS A 136 20.03 -3.96 -4.08
CA LYS A 136 20.93 -4.18 -5.23
C LYS A 136 20.34 -4.67 -6.59
N ALA A 137 19.08 -4.39 -6.91
CA ALA A 137 18.36 -4.82 -8.11
C ALA A 137 18.36 -3.75 -9.21
N LEU A 138 18.95 -2.57 -8.96
CA LEU A 138 18.91 -1.40 -9.85
C LEU A 138 20.28 -1.01 -10.41
N GLN A 139 21.34 -1.80 -10.15
CA GLN A 139 22.70 -1.53 -10.65
C GLN A 139 23.10 -2.39 -11.86
N SER A 140 22.22 -3.25 -12.38
CA SER A 140 22.55 -4.22 -13.44
C SER A 140 21.56 -4.25 -14.60
N SER A 141 20.98 -3.11 -14.98
CA SER A 141 20.17 -2.98 -16.20
C SER A 141 20.56 -1.72 -16.96
#